data_AF-A0AAJ2THL3-F1
#
_entry.id   AF-A0AAJ2THL3-F1
#
_cell.length_a   1.000
_cell.length_b   1.000
_cell.length_c   1.000
_cell.angle_alpha   90.00
_cell.angle_beta   90.00
_cell.angle_gamma   90.00
#
_symmetry.space_group_name_H-M   'P 1'
#
loop_
_entity.id
_entity.type
_entity.pdbx_description
1 polymer ?
#
loop_
_entity_poly.entity_id
_entity_poly.type
_entity_poly.pdbx_seq_one_letter_code
_entity_poly.pdbx_strand_id
1 'polypeptide(L)'
;MTTNNIFAISCFVLAIIFVLLAFIFALLKEKAAILISGFNTLPKELRHSYDTQRMSKDMRNQFALWALILFAGALLSHFISFYFALASLTLWLFLFFKDVHFDVDKAFNRYLK
;
A
#
# COMPACT_ATOMS: atom_id res chain seq x y z
N MET A 1 -19.98 4.59 21.40
CA MET A 1 -18.77 4.90 20.60
C MET A 1 -19.04 6.18 19.84
N THR A 2 -18.30 7.28 20.08
CA THR A 2 -18.51 8.53 19.33
C THR A 2 -18.02 8.37 17.89
N THR A 3 -18.59 9.10 16.94
CA THR A 3 -18.23 9.02 15.50
C THR A 3 -16.73 9.24 15.26
N ASN A 4 -16.10 10.11 16.07
CA ASN A 4 -14.66 10.38 16.03
C ASN A 4 -13.82 9.12 16.30
N ASN A 5 -14.29 8.25 17.21
CA ASN A 5 -13.59 7.02 17.55
C ASN A 5 -13.67 6.00 16.41
N ILE A 6 -14.76 5.97 15.64
CA ILE A 6 -14.93 5.03 14.53
C ILE A 6 -13.90 5.32 13.43
N PHE A 7 -13.83 6.57 12.96
CA PHE A 7 -12.87 6.94 11.89
C PHE A 7 -11.41 6.79 12.32
N ALA A 8 -11.08 7.16 13.57
CA ALA A 8 -9.73 6.96 14.11
C ALA A 8 -9.36 5.47 14.19
N ILE A 9 -10.28 4.61 14.67
CA ILE A 9 -10.07 3.15 14.71
C ILE A 9 -9.93 2.58 13.30
N SER A 10 -10.77 3.00 12.36
CA SER A 10 -10.65 2.57 10.96
C SER A 10 -9.28 2.92 10.37
N CYS A 11 -8.80 4.15 10.57
CA CYS A 11 -7.47 4.56 10.14
C CYS A 11 -6.38 3.71 10.79
N PHE A 12 -6.48 3.46 12.09
CA PHE A 12 -5.49 2.69 12.84
C PHE A 12 -5.44 1.22 12.40
N VAL A 13 -6.59 0.57 12.24
CA VAL A 13 -6.68 -0.82 11.75
C VAL A 13 -6.10 -0.93 10.34
N LEU A 14 -6.45 -0.02 9.43
CA LEU A 14 -5.88 0.00 8.08
C LEU A 14 -4.35 0.25 8.10
N ALA A 15 -3.87 1.14 8.97
CA ALA A 15 -2.44 1.37 9.13
C ALA A 15 -1.71 0.09 9.56
N ILE A 16 -2.23 -0.66 10.53
CA ILE A 16 -1.67 -1.95 10.95
C ILE A 16 -1.60 -2.93 9.78
N ILE A 17 -2.68 -3.06 9.00
CA ILE A 17 -2.72 -3.95 7.83
C ILE A 17 -1.59 -3.59 6.85
N PHE A 18 -1.43 -2.31 6.52
CA PHE A 18 -0.38 -1.88 5.60
C PHE A 18 1.03 -2.00 6.17
N VAL A 19 1.23 -1.83 7.47
CA VAL A 19 2.51 -2.14 8.13
C VAL A 19 2.84 -3.63 7.99
N LEU A 20 1.87 -4.51 8.23
CA LEU A 20 2.08 -5.97 8.08
C LEU A 20 2.42 -6.32 6.62
N LEU A 21 1.74 -5.74 5.65
CA LEU A 21 2.04 -5.93 4.23
C LEU A 21 3.43 -5.41 3.87
N ALA A 22 3.80 -4.20 4.32
CA ALA A 22 5.15 -3.67 4.13
C ALA A 22 6.21 -4.58 4.77
N PHE A 23 5.93 -5.13 5.95
CA PHE A 23 6.83 -6.04 6.65
C PHE A 23 7.00 -7.37 5.90
N ILE A 24 5.92 -7.95 5.38
CA ILE A 24 5.97 -9.14 4.51
C ILE A 24 6.89 -8.88 3.32
N PHE A 25 6.73 -7.76 2.61
CA PHE A 25 7.59 -7.41 1.48
C PHE A 25 9.05 -7.15 1.90
N ALA A 26 9.28 -6.57 3.07
CA ALA A 26 10.61 -6.37 3.62
C ALA A 26 11.33 -7.70 3.90
N LEU A 27 10.62 -8.70 4.42
CA LEU A 27 11.17 -10.02 4.73
C LEU A 27 11.39 -10.87 3.47
N LEU A 28 10.39 -10.92 2.58
CA LEU A 28 10.42 -11.78 1.39
C LEU A 28 11.27 -11.20 0.25
N LYS A 29 11.55 -9.89 0.25
CA LYS A 29 12.36 -9.21 -0.79
C LYS A 29 11.84 -9.56 -2.19
N GLU A 30 12.69 -9.97 -3.12
CA GLU A 30 12.33 -10.33 -4.49
C GLU A 30 11.19 -11.38 -4.59
N LYS A 31 11.09 -12.30 -3.63
CA LYS A 31 10.05 -13.35 -3.63
C LYS A 31 8.66 -12.76 -3.40
N ALA A 32 8.57 -11.59 -2.76
CA ALA A 32 7.30 -10.91 -2.51
C ALA A 32 6.64 -10.40 -3.80
N ALA A 33 7.39 -10.26 -4.90
CA ALA A 33 6.84 -9.81 -6.19
C ALA A 33 5.68 -10.70 -6.66
N ILE A 34 5.66 -11.99 -6.28
CA ILE A 34 4.53 -12.89 -6.60
C ILE A 34 3.21 -12.52 -5.91
N LEU A 35 3.26 -11.72 -4.84
CA LEU A 35 2.08 -11.20 -4.14
C LEU A 35 1.53 -9.94 -4.82
N ILE A 36 2.24 -9.36 -5.79
CA ILE A 36 1.77 -8.21 -6.54
C ILE A 36 0.68 -8.68 -7.50
N SER A 37 -0.51 -8.10 -7.37
CA SER A 37 -1.64 -8.38 -8.25
C SER A 37 -1.25 -8.16 -9.71
N GLY A 38 -1.70 -9.05 -10.60
CA GLY A 38 -1.33 -9.05 -12.02
C GLY A 38 0.04 -9.68 -12.32
N PHE A 39 1.02 -9.64 -11.41
CA PHE A 39 2.32 -10.28 -11.66
C PHE A 39 2.20 -11.81 -11.58
N ASN A 40 1.42 -12.31 -10.62
CA ASN A 40 1.19 -13.75 -10.48
C ASN A 40 0.38 -14.37 -11.64
N THR A 41 -0.29 -13.56 -12.46
CA THR A 41 -1.04 -14.03 -13.62
C THR A 41 -0.18 -14.12 -14.89
N LEU A 42 1.01 -13.51 -14.91
CA LEU A 42 1.93 -13.59 -16.07
C LEU A 42 2.52 -15.00 -16.21
N PRO A 43 2.87 -15.47 -17.44
CA PRO A 43 3.63 -16.70 -17.64
C PRO A 43 4.97 -16.69 -16.88
N LYS A 44 5.43 -17.84 -16.40
CA LYS A 44 6.67 -17.92 -15.59
C LYS A 44 7.88 -17.43 -16.38
N GLU A 45 7.96 -17.73 -17.67
CA GLU A 45 9.05 -17.31 -18.56
C GLU A 45 9.14 -15.79 -18.62
N LEU A 46 8.01 -15.11 -18.73
CA LEU A 46 7.94 -13.65 -18.80
C LEU A 46 8.30 -13.00 -17.45
N ARG A 47 8.00 -13.64 -16.32
CA ARG A 47 8.36 -13.09 -15.00
C ARG A 47 9.87 -12.92 -14.81
N HIS A 48 10.70 -13.73 -15.47
CA HIS A 48 12.16 -13.67 -15.34
C HIS A 48 12.78 -12.40 -15.96
N SER A 49 12.11 -11.77 -16.93
CA SER A 49 12.59 -10.53 -17.57
C SER A 49 12.41 -9.29 -16.70
N TYR A 50 11.68 -9.38 -15.58
CA TYR A 50 11.43 -8.26 -14.68
C TYR A 50 12.36 -8.24 -13.46
N ASP A 51 12.71 -7.05 -13.00
CA ASP A 51 13.40 -6.75 -11.75
C ASP A 51 12.42 -6.85 -10.57
N THR A 52 12.25 -8.08 -10.08
CA THR A 52 11.39 -8.42 -8.94
C THR A 52 11.87 -7.79 -7.63
N GLN A 53 13.18 -7.50 -7.50
CA GLN A 53 13.72 -6.84 -6.32
C GLN A 53 13.23 -5.39 -6.25
N ARG A 54 13.32 -4.66 -7.37
CA ARG A 54 12.80 -3.29 -7.46
C ARG A 54 11.29 -3.24 -7.31
N MET A 55 10.55 -4.14 -7.95
CA MET A 55 9.09 -4.24 -7.81
C MET A 55 8.67 -4.43 -6.35
N SER A 56 9.30 -5.37 -5.65
CA SER A 56 9.03 -5.63 -4.25
C SER A 56 9.36 -4.43 -3.35
N LYS A 57 10.50 -3.76 -3.60
CA LYS A 57 10.90 -2.56 -2.86
C LYS A 57 9.90 -1.41 -3.06
N ASP A 58 9.43 -1.19 -4.28
CA ASP A 58 8.48 -0.13 -4.58
C ASP A 58 7.11 -0.41 -3.95
N MET A 59 6.62 -1.66 -4.01
CA MET A 59 5.38 -2.07 -3.34
C MET A 59 5.48 -1.91 -1.81
N ARG A 60 6.60 -2.34 -1.21
CA ARG A 60 6.87 -2.12 0.22
C ARG A 60 6.78 -0.65 0.61
N ASN A 61 7.41 0.21 -0.18
CA ASN A 61 7.45 1.65 0.11
C ASN A 61 6.05 2.28 -0.05
N GLN A 62 5.24 1.81 -1.01
CA GLN A 62 3.85 2.24 -1.16
C GLN A 62 3.01 1.85 0.07
N PHE A 63 3.08 0.59 0.52
CA PHE A 63 2.41 0.17 1.75
C PHE A 63 2.87 0.95 2.97
N ALA A 64 4.17 1.22 3.12
CA ALA A 64 4.69 2.03 4.21
C ALA A 64 4.18 3.48 4.16
N LEU A 65 4.09 4.09 2.97
CA LEU A 65 3.53 5.43 2.78
C LEU A 65 2.04 5.47 3.17
N TRP A 66 1.26 4.50 2.72
CA TRP A 66 -0.16 4.41 3.06
C TRP A 66 -0.37 4.19 4.56
N ALA A 67 0.42 3.30 5.17
CA ALA A 67 0.42 3.12 6.62
C ALA A 67 0.73 4.42 7.36
N LEU A 68 1.73 5.18 6.92
CA LEU A 68 2.10 6.46 7.54
C LEU A 68 0.98 7.49 7.46
N ILE A 69 0.34 7.65 6.29
CA ILE A 69 -0.77 8.58 6.10
C ILE A 69 -1.93 8.22 7.03
N LEU A 70 -2.31 6.95 7.08
CA LEU A 70 -3.41 6.47 7.91
C LEU A 70 -3.09 6.56 9.41
N PHE A 71 -1.86 6.24 9.80
CA PHE A 71 -1.41 6.35 11.19
C PHE A 71 -1.40 7.82 11.66
N ALA A 72 -0.89 8.73 10.82
CA ALA A 72 -0.96 10.17 11.10
C ALA A 72 -2.42 10.65 11.24
N GLY A 73 -3.31 10.18 10.36
CA GLY A 73 -4.75 10.45 10.45
C GLY A 73 -5.37 9.96 11.76
N ALA A 74 -5.02 8.75 12.21
CA ALA A 74 -5.50 8.21 13.48
C ALA A 74 -5.01 9.04 14.68
N LEU A 75 -3.72 9.38 14.72
CA LEU A 75 -3.14 10.19 15.80
C LEU A 75 -3.73 11.60 15.86
N LEU A 76 -3.71 12.32 14.73
CA LEU A 76 -4.23 13.70 14.66
C LEU A 76 -5.74 13.75 14.94
N SER A 77 -6.48 12.73 14.51
CA SER A 77 -7.90 12.62 14.82
C SER A 77 -8.18 12.37 16.30
N HIS A 78 -7.31 11.64 16.98
CA HIS A 78 -7.45 11.37 18.40
C HIS A 78 -7.18 12.61 19.26
N PHE A 79 -6.18 13.42 18.89
CA PHE A 79 -5.76 14.59 19.68
C PHE A 79 -6.40 15.92 19.27
N ILE A 80 -6.83 16.08 18.02
CA ILE A 80 -7.28 17.38 17.48
C ILE A 80 -8.73 17.34 17.02
N SER A 81 -9.04 16.58 15.95
CA SER A 81 -10.41 16.54 15.38
C SER A 81 -10.61 15.41 14.38
N PHE A 82 -11.83 14.85 14.30
CA PHE A 82 -12.15 13.75 13.38
C PHE A 82 -11.97 14.09 11.88
N TYR A 83 -11.98 15.38 11.52
CA TYR A 83 -11.72 15.82 10.15
C TYR A 83 -10.34 15.37 9.64
N PHE A 84 -9.34 15.17 10.51
CA PHE A 84 -8.03 14.66 10.12
C PHE A 84 -8.07 13.19 9.68
N ALA A 85 -8.88 12.36 10.32
CA ALA A 85 -9.08 10.98 9.89
C ALA A 85 -9.80 10.95 8.53
N LEU A 86 -10.83 11.78 8.35
CA LEU A 86 -11.54 11.89 7.07
C LEU A 86 -10.60 12.34 5.94
N ALA A 87 -9.82 13.40 6.17
CA ALA A 87 -8.84 13.89 5.19
C ALA A 87 -7.78 12.83 4.84
N SER A 88 -7.30 12.09 5.84
CA SER A 88 -6.31 11.02 5.63
C SER A 88 -6.90 9.83 4.87
N LEU A 89 -8.14 9.45 5.15
CA LEU A 89 -8.86 8.40 4.41
C LEU A 89 -9.11 8.81 2.96
N THR A 90 -9.52 10.05 2.71
CA THR A 90 -9.71 10.58 1.36
C THR A 90 -8.39 10.61 0.59
N LEU A 91 -7.30 11.10 1.20
CA LEU A 91 -5.97 11.12 0.60
C LEU A 91 -5.48 9.70 0.29
N TRP A 92 -5.60 8.80 1.25
CA TRP A 92 -5.22 7.39 1.08
C TRP A 92 -6.03 6.73 -0.05
N LEU A 93 -7.36 6.90 -0.09
CA LEU A 93 -8.21 6.34 -1.16
C LEU A 93 -7.80 6.87 -2.53
N PHE A 94 -7.55 8.18 -2.65
CA PHE A 94 -7.08 8.78 -3.90
C PHE A 94 -5.76 8.16 -4.36
N LEU A 95 -4.78 8.04 -3.46
CA LEU A 95 -3.48 7.42 -3.77
C LEU A 95 -3.63 5.93 -4.10
N PHE A 96 -4.42 5.19 -3.33
CA PHE A 96 -4.70 3.78 -3.56
C PHE A 96 -5.24 3.55 -4.96
N PHE A 97 -6.29 4.27 -5.36
CA PHE A 97 -6.85 4.10 -6.70
C PHE A 97 -5.89 4.57 -7.80
N LYS A 98 -5.12 5.64 -7.57
CA LYS A 98 -4.09 6.09 -8.51
C LYS A 98 -3.00 5.03 -8.74
N ASP A 99 -2.60 4.33 -7.67
CA ASP A 99 -1.50 3.35 -7.70
C ASP A 99 -1.97 1.92 -8.00
N VAL A 100 -3.26 1.61 -7.86
CA VAL A 100 -3.84 0.28 -8.11
C VAL A 100 -4.52 0.15 -9.49
N HIS A 101 -5.04 1.23 -10.09
CA HIS A 101 -5.65 1.22 -11.44
C HIS A 101 -4.66 1.00 -12.59
N PHE A 102 -3.57 0.30 -12.34
CA PHE A 102 -2.54 0.10 -13.32
C PHE A 102 -3.00 -0.88 -14.41
N ASP A 103 -3.01 -0.36 -15.63
CA ASP A 103 -2.85 -1.11 -16.85
C ASP A 103 -1.62 -2.03 -16.69
N VAL A 104 -1.88 -3.31 -16.48
CA VAL A 104 -0.93 -4.31 -15.98
C VAL A 104 0.34 -4.33 -16.83
N ASP A 105 0.17 -4.21 -18.15
CA ASP A 105 1.27 -4.22 -19.11
C ASP A 105 2.16 -2.97 -18.95
N LYS A 106 1.55 -1.79 -18.79
CA LYS A 106 2.30 -0.54 -18.59
C LYS A 106 2.96 -0.47 -17.22
N ALA A 107 2.33 -1.08 -16.21
CA ALA A 107 2.80 -1.12 -14.82
C ALA A 107 4.12 -1.87 -14.67
N PHE A 108 4.24 -3.00 -15.37
CA PHE A 108 5.39 -3.88 -15.25
C PHE A 108 6.53 -3.51 -16.19
N ASN A 109 6.24 -2.90 -17.35
CA ASN A 109 7.28 -2.50 -18.31
C ASN A 109 8.38 -1.60 -17.73
N ARG A 110 8.08 -0.75 -16.74
CA ARG A 110 9.11 0.07 -16.04
C ARG A 110 10.09 -0.73 -15.17
N TYR A 111 9.83 -2.02 -14.99
CA TYR A 111 10.65 -2.96 -14.23
C TYR A 111 11.31 -4.01 -15.13
N LEU A 112 11.25 -3.88 -16.45
CA LEU A 112 12.05 -4.73 -17.34
C LEU A 112 13.55 -4.53 -17.03
N LYS A 113 14.28 -5.64 -16.96
CA LYS A 113 15.74 -5.67 -16.78
C LYS A 113 16.48 -5.17 -18.01
#